data_AF-A0A836WSE7-F1
#
_entry.id   AF-A0A836WSE7-F1
#
_cell.length_a   1.000
_cell.length_b   1.000
_cell.length_c   1.000
_cell.angle_alpha   90.00
_cell.angle_beta   90.00
_cell.angle_gamma   90.00
#
_symmetry.space_group_name_H-M   'P 1'
#
loop_
_entity.id
_entity.type
_entity.pdbx_description
1 polymer ?
#
loop_
_entity_poly.entity_id
_entity_poly.type
_entity_poly.pdbx_seq_one_letter_code
_entity_poly.pdbx_strand_id
1 'polypeptide(L)'
;MFLGFFTVSYQIGSMTSVSEEDANMFMSEFKELILDIDAFGIFIHNTTIALPMFIPGFGIIWGIFSAWSTGFAFAAIVTTI
;
A
#
# COMPACT_ATOMS: atom_id res chain seq x y z
N MET A 1 -4.69 -18.29 8.70
CA MET A 1 -5.91 -17.60 8.21
C MET A 1 -5.56 -16.20 7.69
N PHE A 2 -5.33 -15.21 8.57
CA PHE A 2 -4.98 -13.84 8.15
C PHE A 2 -3.79 -13.75 7.19
N LEU A 3 -2.64 -14.35 7.55
CA LEU A 3 -1.44 -14.36 6.70
C LEU A 3 -1.72 -14.95 5.31
N GLY A 4 -2.55 -15.99 5.22
CA GLY A 4 -2.92 -16.58 3.93
C GLY A 4 -3.68 -15.61 3.03
N PHE A 5 -4.69 -14.91 3.58
CA PHE A 5 -5.42 -13.86 2.85
C PHE A 5 -4.51 -12.70 2.47
N PHE A 6 -3.63 -12.28 3.39
CA PHE A 6 -2.67 -11.22 3.16
C PHE A 6 -1.73 -11.56 2.00
N THR A 7 -1.07 -12.72 2.04
CA THR A 7 -0.11 -13.13 1.01
C THR A 7 -0.77 -13.31 -0.35
N VAL A 8 -1.96 -13.90 -0.42
CA VAL A 8 -2.70 -14.05 -1.69
C VAL A 8 -3.08 -12.69 -2.25
N SER A 9 -3.64 -11.79 -1.42
CA SER A 9 -4.00 -10.44 -1.85
C SER A 9 -2.79 -9.64 -2.36
N TYR A 10 -1.68 -9.70 -1.62
CA TYR A 10 -0.41 -9.10 -2.01
C TYR A 10 0.09 -9.63 -3.35
N GLN A 11 0.09 -10.96 -3.53
CA GLN A 11 0.56 -11.57 -4.76
C GLN A 11 -0.26 -11.13 -5.96
N ILE A 12 -1.60 -11.13 -5.87
CA ILE A 12 -2.46 -10.68 -6.97
C ILE A 12 -2.21 -9.20 -7.28
N GLY A 13 -2.10 -8.35 -6.26
CA GLY A 13 -1.74 -6.94 -6.43
C GLY A 13 -0.41 -6.76 -7.15
N SER A 14 0.63 -7.52 -6.75
CA SER A 14 1.98 -7.44 -7.32
C SER A 14 2.11 -7.94 -8.76
N MET A 15 1.18 -8.81 -9.19
CA MET A 15 1.16 -9.39 -10.54
C MET A 15 0.14 -8.69 -11.45
N THR A 16 -0.54 -7.66 -10.96
CA THR A 16 -1.49 -6.88 -11.76
C THR A 16 -0.74 -6.06 -12.79
N SER A 17 -1.23 -6.06 -14.03
CA SER A 17 -0.76 -5.15 -15.06
C SER A 17 -1.23 -3.73 -14.74
N VAL A 18 -0.28 -2.81 -14.59
CA VAL A 18 -0.55 -1.38 -14.39
C VAL A 18 -0.16 -0.65 -15.68
N SER A 19 -1.03 0.24 -16.16
CA SER A 19 -0.73 1.05 -17.35
C SER A 19 0.39 2.05 -17.05
N GLU A 20 1.12 2.50 -18.07
CA GLU A 20 2.15 3.55 -17.88
C GLU A 20 1.54 4.84 -17.33
N GLU A 21 0.33 5.21 -17.74
CA GLU A 21 -0.38 6.40 -17.23
C GLU A 21 -0.66 6.28 -15.73
N ASP A 22 -1.28 5.18 -15.30
CA ASP A 22 -1.60 4.94 -13.89
C ASP A 22 -0.34 4.81 -13.04
N ALA A 23 0.70 4.15 -13.56
CA ALA A 23 1.95 3.96 -12.85
C ALA A 23 2.69 5.30 -12.67
N ASN A 24 2.69 6.16 -13.68
CA ASN A 24 3.26 7.51 -13.58
C ASN A 24 2.46 8.40 -12.62
N MET A 25 1.13 8.30 -12.62
CA MET A 25 0.28 9.01 -11.66
C MET A 25 0.60 8.57 -10.23
N PHE A 26 0.63 7.25 -9.97
CA PHE A 26 1.04 6.69 -8.69
C PHE A 26 2.43 7.18 -8.27
N MET A 27 3.42 7.15 -9.17
CA MET A 27 4.78 7.60 -8.87
C MET A 27 4.87 9.09 -8.58
N SER A 28 4.01 9.92 -9.18
CA SER A 28 3.92 11.35 -8.85
C SER A 28 3.45 11.55 -7.42
N GLU A 29 2.32 10.93 -7.04
CA GLU A 29 1.78 11.00 -5.68
C GLU A 29 2.75 10.41 -4.65
N PHE A 30 3.35 9.26 -4.96
CA PHE A 30 4.33 8.61 -4.08
C PHE A 30 5.53 9.52 -3.81
N LYS A 31 6.07 10.18 -4.84
CA LYS A 31 7.19 11.13 -4.68
C LYS A 31 6.80 12.33 -3.83
N GLU A 32 5.62 12.91 -4.07
CA GLU A 32 5.10 14.02 -3.27
C GLU A 32 4.98 13.64 -1.78
N LEU A 33 4.48 12.44 -1.48
CA LEU A 33 4.34 11.95 -0.11
C LEU A 33 5.67 11.76 0.64
N ILE A 34 6.75 11.40 -0.07
CA ILE A 34 8.06 11.13 0.56
C ILE A 34 9.03 12.31 0.56
N LEU A 35 8.80 13.35 -0.25
CA LEU A 35 9.73 14.48 -0.41
C LEU A 35 9.82 15.35 0.85
N ASP A 36 8.71 15.55 1.56
CA ASP A 36 8.61 16.47 2.70
C ASP A 36 8.38 15.76 4.05
N ILE A 37 8.59 14.45 4.11
CA ILE A 37 8.27 13.68 5.33
C ILE A 37 9.39 13.80 6.38
N ASP A 38 9.08 14.44 7.50
CA ASP A 38 9.95 14.48 8.68
C ASP A 38 9.64 13.34 9.66
N ALA A 39 10.44 13.20 10.73
CA ALA A 39 10.28 12.14 11.72
C ALA A 39 8.89 12.16 12.41
N PHE A 40 8.31 13.35 12.61
CA PHE A 40 6.99 13.49 13.21
C PHE A 40 5.89 13.12 12.22
N GLY A 41 6.02 13.51 10.95
CA GLY A 41 5.16 13.11 9.85
C GLY A 41 5.09 11.58 9.68
N ILE A 42 6.25 10.90 9.70
CA ILE A 42 6.31 9.43 9.67
C ILE A 42 5.55 8.81 10.86
N PHE A 43 5.77 9.36 12.06
CA PHE A 43 5.11 8.85 13.27
C PHE A 43 3.59 8.99 13.21
N ILE A 44 3.09 10.17 12.84
CA ILE A 44 1.65 10.42 12.71
C ILE A 44 1.05 9.55 11.60
N HIS A 45 1.71 9.45 10.45
CA HIS A 45 1.25 8.62 9.35
C HIS A 45 1.10 7.15 9.76
N ASN A 46 2.16 6.56 10.35
CA ASN A 46 2.13 5.16 10.78
C ASN A 46 1.10 4.92 11.89
N THR A 47 0.98 5.84 12.85
CA THR A 47 -0.02 5.74 13.91
C THR A 47 -1.44 5.77 13.34
N THR A 48 -1.71 6.66 12.38
CA THR A 48 -3.03 6.78 11.73
C THR A 48 -3.43 5.49 11.00
N ILE A 49 -2.49 4.85 10.30
CA ILE A 49 -2.75 3.58 9.58
C ILE A 49 -2.80 2.38 10.55
N ALA A 50 -2.09 2.44 11.68
CA ALA A 50 -2.06 1.37 12.67
C ALA A 50 -3.32 1.30 13.54
N LEU A 51 -3.91 2.44 13.89
CA LEU A 51 -5.08 2.50 14.78
C LEU A 51 -6.28 1.66 14.28
N PRO A 52 -6.69 1.74 12.99
CA PRO A 52 -7.79 0.92 12.48
C PRO A 52 -7.53 -0.60 12.56
N MET A 53 -6.26 -1.03 12.55
CA MET A 53 -5.92 -2.46 12.64
C MET A 53 -6.30 -3.10 13.99
N PHE A 54 -6.49 -2.29 15.04
CA PHE A 54 -6.89 -2.76 16.36
C PHE A 54 -8.41 -2.98 16.52
N ILE A 55 -9.22 -2.58 15.53
CA ILE A 55 -10.67 -2.80 15.57
C ILE A 55 -10.96 -4.27 15.19
N PRO A 56 -11.56 -5.08 16.09
CA PRO A 56 -11.85 -6.48 15.81
C PRO A 56 -12.69 -6.66 14.53
N GLY A 57 -12.29 -7.60 13.68
CA GLY A 57 -12.93 -7.85 12.37
C GLY A 57 -12.51 -6.88 11.27
N PHE A 58 -12.43 -5.58 11.56
CA PHE A 58 -11.98 -4.56 10.59
C PHE A 58 -10.53 -4.80 10.15
N GLY A 59 -9.65 -5.21 11.07
CA GLY A 59 -8.23 -5.48 10.77
C GLY A 59 -8.00 -6.53 9.68
N ILE A 60 -8.93 -7.48 9.47
CA ILE A 60 -8.82 -8.46 8.38
C ILE A 60 -9.07 -7.78 7.03
N ILE A 61 -10.14 -7.00 6.92
CA ILE A 61 -10.48 -6.25 5.69
C ILE A 61 -9.38 -5.23 5.40
N TRP A 62 -8.96 -4.48 6.42
CA TRP A 62 -7.88 -3.51 6.31
C TRP A 62 -6.57 -4.14 5.89
N GLY A 63 -6.23 -5.31 6.44
CA GLY A 63 -5.03 -6.06 6.05
C GLY A 63 -5.09 -6.58 4.62
N ILE A 64 -6.26 -7.01 4.12
CA ILE A 64 -6.44 -7.42 2.72
C ILE A 64 -6.27 -6.23 1.78
N PHE A 65 -6.88 -5.10 2.11
CA PHE A 65 -6.74 -3.84 1.35
C PHE A 65 -5.29 -3.37 1.33
N SER A 66 -4.64 -3.32 2.50
CA SER A 66 -3.23 -2.95 2.63
C SER A 66 -2.32 -3.87 1.82
N ALA A 67 -2.56 -5.18 1.84
CA ALA A 67 -1.81 -6.15 1.04
C ALA A 67 -1.96 -5.89 -0.47
N TRP A 68 -3.19 -5.71 -0.95
CA TRP A 68 -3.46 -5.40 -2.34
C TRP A 68 -2.76 -4.11 -2.78
N SER A 69 -2.98 -3.01 -2.04
CA SER A 69 -2.41 -1.69 -2.36
C SER A 69 -0.88 -1.72 -2.36
N THR A 70 -0.27 -2.48 -1.45
CA THR A 70 1.18 -2.68 -1.43
C THR A 70 1.65 -3.44 -2.66
N GLY A 71 0.96 -4.52 -3.04
CA GLY A 71 1.27 -5.26 -4.26
C GLY A 71 1.14 -4.39 -5.51
N PHE A 72 0.03 -3.65 -5.64
CA PHE A 72 -0.19 -2.72 -6.74
C PHE A 72 0.89 -1.63 -6.82
N ALA A 73 1.31 -1.08 -5.68
CA ALA A 73 2.43 -0.13 -5.61
C ALA A 73 3.73 -0.73 -6.16
N PHE A 74 4.05 -1.99 -5.82
CA PHE A 74 5.20 -2.68 -6.43
C PHE A 74 5.05 -2.85 -7.94
N ALA A 75 3.86 -3.22 -8.42
CA ALA A 75 3.60 -3.35 -9.85
C ALA A 75 3.79 -2.00 -10.58
N ALA A 76 3.28 -0.90 -10.03
CA ALA A 76 3.47 0.44 -10.58
C ALA A 76 4.94 0.90 -10.57
N ILE A 77 5.68 0.62 -9.50
CA ILE A 77 7.12 0.89 -9.43
C ILE A 77 7.86 0.12 -10.52
N VAL A 78 7.58 -1.18 -10.71
CA VAL A 78 8.22 -1.99 -11.74
C VAL A 78 7.89 -1.48 -13.15
N THR A 79 6.67 -1.02 -13.41
CA THR A 79 6.27 -0.44 -14.70
C THR A 79 7.02 0.88 -15.02
N THR A 80 7.52 1.59 -14.01
CA THR A 80 8.13 2.93 -14.16
C THR A 80 9.66 2.95 -14.03
N ILE A 81 10.29 1.79 -13.83
CA ILE A 81 11.76 1.62 -13.80
C ILE A 81 12.32 1.31 -15.18
#